data_AF-A0A9D8UCH9-F1
#
_entry.id   AF-A0A9D8UCH9-F1
#
_cell.length_a   1.000
_cell.length_b   1.000
_cell.length_c   1.000
_cell.angle_alpha   90.00
_cell.angle_beta   90.00
_cell.angle_gamma   90.00
#
_symmetry.space_group_name_H-M   'P 1'
#
loop_
_entity.id
_entity.type
_entity.pdbx_description
1 polymer ?
#
loop_
_entity_poly.entity_id
_entity_poly.type
_entity_poly.pdbx_seq_one_letter_code
_entity_poly.pdbx_strand_id
1 'polypeptide(L)'
;MHILKNHWQLMAITLLIFVAWNTPVVLPLKFLVVYMHELAHGLAAVLTGGSIVEISLSPQQGGFAITRGGSRFLILTAGYLGSMLIGAALLLIALRTSADRLVMGLFGIIMLLVTVFYVRELFPLVFCSVTGLAMLAAARFLSREINDMALRVIGLTSLIYVPYDIFDDTIARSGLRSDAYMLAEEFGGPTIFWGGLWLVISLGVLYLCLRYGIGESSNLKFRKAARD
;
A
#
# COMPACT_ATOMS: atom_id res chain seq x y z
N MET A 1 14.99 -25.10 11.62
CA MET A 1 16.01 -24.02 11.76
C MET A 1 16.34 -23.30 10.44
N HIS A 2 16.23 -23.93 9.26
CA HIS A 2 16.56 -23.28 7.98
C HIS A 2 15.66 -22.10 7.60
N ILE A 3 14.34 -22.22 7.73
CA ILE A 3 13.38 -21.12 7.43
C ILE A 3 13.67 -19.88 8.28
N LEU A 4 13.80 -20.05 9.60
CA LEU A 4 14.12 -18.97 10.53
C LEU A 4 15.43 -18.28 10.15
N LYS A 5 16.47 -19.05 9.83
CA LYS A 5 17.78 -18.49 9.45
C LYS A 5 17.73 -17.73 8.12
N ASN A 6 16.92 -18.17 7.17
CA ASN A 6 16.86 -17.61 5.82
C ASN A 6 15.90 -16.42 5.66
N HIS A 7 14.96 -16.25 6.61
CA HIS A 7 13.90 -15.23 6.51
C HIS A 7 13.73 -14.36 7.77
N TRP A 8 14.69 -14.40 8.71
CA TRP A 8 14.57 -13.67 9.97
C TRP A 8 14.30 -12.16 9.80
N GLN A 9 14.82 -11.51 8.75
CA GLN A 9 14.57 -10.08 8.53
C GLN A 9 13.10 -9.80 8.22
N LEU A 10 12.49 -10.54 7.30
CA LEU A 10 11.06 -10.38 7.01
C LEU A 10 10.21 -10.70 8.25
N MET A 11 10.55 -11.78 8.96
CA MET A 11 9.85 -12.14 10.20
C MET A 11 9.96 -11.06 11.27
N ALA A 12 11.13 -10.47 11.43
CA ALA A 12 11.36 -9.38 12.37
C ALA A 12 10.57 -8.13 11.98
N ILE A 13 10.57 -7.75 10.70
CA ILE A 13 9.78 -6.62 10.20
C ILE A 13 8.29 -6.85 10.47
N THR A 14 7.76 -8.02 10.11
CA THR A 14 6.36 -8.37 10.37
C THR A 14 6.01 -8.30 11.85
N LEU A 15 6.87 -8.86 12.72
CA LEU A 15 6.67 -8.81 14.17
C LEU A 15 6.69 -7.37 14.69
N LEU A 16 7.64 -6.55 14.24
CA LEU A 16 7.77 -5.16 14.64
C LEU A 16 6.54 -4.33 14.21
N ILE A 17 6.06 -4.50 12.98
CA ILE A 17 4.83 -3.86 12.50
C ILE A 17 3.65 -4.26 13.39
N PHE A 18 3.52 -5.54 13.70
CA PHE A 18 2.42 -6.06 14.52
C PHE A 18 2.46 -5.50 15.96
N VAL A 19 3.61 -5.54 16.61
CA VAL A 19 3.79 -5.01 17.98
C VAL A 19 3.57 -3.50 18.03
N ALA A 20 4.05 -2.78 17.00
CA ALA A 20 3.92 -1.33 16.92
C ALA A 20 2.58 -0.85 16.33
N TRP A 21 1.64 -1.76 15.98
CA TRP A 21 0.43 -1.44 15.22
C TRP A 21 -0.43 -0.33 15.84
N ASN A 22 -0.53 -0.32 17.17
CA ASN A 22 -1.31 0.66 17.94
C ASN A 22 -0.48 1.86 18.40
N THR A 23 0.73 2.05 17.85
CA THR A 23 1.63 3.13 18.23
C THR A 23 1.75 4.18 17.12
N PRO A 24 2.12 5.43 17.44
CA PRO A 24 2.34 6.47 16.44
C PRO A 24 3.47 6.16 15.44
N VAL A 25 4.35 5.21 15.76
CA VAL A 25 5.51 4.85 14.91
C VAL A 25 5.07 4.29 13.55
N VAL A 26 3.94 3.57 13.51
CA VAL A 26 3.43 2.95 12.27
C VAL A 26 2.47 3.88 11.52
N LEU A 27 2.03 4.99 12.11
CA LEU A 27 1.09 5.94 11.49
C LEU A 27 1.52 6.40 10.09
N PRO A 28 2.78 6.80 9.83
CA PRO A 28 3.20 7.19 8.50
C PRO A 28 3.02 6.08 7.46
N LEU A 29 3.24 4.82 7.86
CA LEU A 29 3.02 3.66 6.99
C LEU A 29 1.52 3.44 6.73
N LYS A 30 0.67 3.58 7.76
CA LYS A 30 -0.79 3.49 7.60
C LYS A 30 -1.32 4.55 6.64
N PHE A 31 -0.90 5.81 6.81
CA PHE A 31 -1.26 6.88 5.88
C PHE A 31 -0.76 6.61 4.45
N LEU A 32 0.42 6.00 4.29
CA LEU A 32 0.90 5.60 2.97
C LEU A 32 0.05 4.49 2.34
N VAL A 33 -0.44 3.52 3.13
CA VAL A 33 -1.36 2.49 2.63
C VAL A 33 -2.71 3.09 2.25
N VAL A 34 -3.27 3.99 3.07
CA VAL A 34 -4.50 4.72 2.71
C VAL A 34 -4.28 5.56 1.44
N TYR A 35 -3.13 6.22 1.29
CA TYR A 35 -2.77 6.89 0.05
C TYR A 35 -2.75 5.94 -1.16
N MET A 36 -2.19 4.74 -1.01
CA MET A 36 -2.20 3.73 -2.08
C MET A 36 -3.61 3.26 -2.44
N HIS A 37 -4.52 3.21 -1.46
CA HIS A 37 -5.95 2.92 -1.65
C HIS A 37 -6.61 4.00 -2.51
N GLU A 38 -6.48 5.27 -2.13
CA GLU A 38 -7.06 6.39 -2.88
C GLU A 38 -6.43 6.54 -4.28
N LEU A 39 -5.12 6.30 -4.38
CA LEU A 39 -4.43 6.27 -5.66
C LEU A 39 -5.00 5.18 -6.58
N ALA A 40 -5.33 4.00 -6.03
CA ALA A 40 -5.88 2.91 -6.82
C ALA A 40 -7.29 3.22 -7.36
N HIS A 41 -8.15 3.91 -6.59
CA HIS A 41 -9.41 4.46 -7.10
C HIS A 41 -9.17 5.41 -8.28
N GLY A 42 -8.23 6.35 -8.12
CA GLY A 42 -7.91 7.33 -9.15
C GLY A 42 -7.35 6.68 -10.42
N LEU A 43 -6.46 5.71 -10.29
CA LEU A 43 -5.91 4.94 -11.41
C LEU A 43 -7.01 4.15 -12.13
N ALA A 44 -7.89 3.46 -11.40
CA ALA A 44 -9.00 2.73 -11.99
C ALA A 44 -9.95 3.67 -12.74
N ALA A 45 -10.21 4.87 -12.22
CA ALA A 45 -11.03 5.86 -12.91
C ALA A 45 -10.40 6.26 -14.25
N VAL A 46 -9.11 6.63 -14.26
CA VAL A 46 -8.40 7.03 -15.48
C VAL A 46 -8.35 5.88 -16.50
N LEU A 47 -8.01 4.66 -16.05
CA LEU A 47 -7.93 3.49 -16.93
C LEU A 47 -9.27 3.08 -17.54
N THR A 48 -10.38 3.47 -16.92
CA THR A 48 -11.74 3.17 -17.41
C THR A 48 -12.38 4.36 -18.13
N GLY A 49 -11.59 5.37 -18.50
CA GLY A 49 -12.04 6.53 -19.30
C GLY A 49 -12.56 7.72 -18.48
N GLY A 50 -12.38 7.70 -17.17
CA GLY A 50 -12.68 8.80 -16.26
C GLY A 50 -11.47 9.70 -15.97
N SER A 51 -11.60 10.50 -14.91
CA SER A 51 -10.56 11.42 -14.43
C SER A 51 -10.59 11.55 -12.91
N ILE A 52 -9.45 11.93 -12.34
CA ILE A 52 -9.32 12.27 -10.92
C ILE A 52 -9.66 13.74 -10.76
N VAL A 53 -10.53 14.06 -9.81
CA VAL A 53 -10.87 15.45 -9.43
C VAL A 53 -10.04 15.85 -8.22
N GLU A 54 -10.03 15.01 -7.19
CA GLU A 54 -9.37 15.28 -5.92
C GLU A 54 -8.98 13.98 -5.23
N ILE A 55 -7.83 13.98 -4.55
CA ILE A 55 -7.43 12.92 -3.62
C ILE A 55 -7.11 13.60 -2.29
N SER A 56 -7.64 13.06 -1.19
CA SER A 56 -7.40 13.57 0.16
C SER A 56 -7.15 12.43 1.14
N LEU A 57 -6.48 12.78 2.24
CA LEU A 57 -6.21 11.91 3.38
C LEU A 57 -6.64 12.64 4.65
N SER A 58 -7.07 11.88 5.64
CA SER A 58 -7.49 12.39 6.94
C SER A 58 -6.50 11.96 8.04
N PRO A 59 -6.25 12.82 9.05
CA PRO A 59 -5.51 12.44 10.25
C PRO A 59 -6.12 11.25 11.01
N GLN A 60 -7.39 10.95 10.78
CA GLN A 60 -8.11 9.81 11.36
C GLN A 60 -7.89 8.48 10.59
N GLN A 61 -6.85 8.39 9.76
CA GLN A 61 -6.51 7.19 8.96
C GLN A 61 -7.59 6.83 7.92
N GLY A 62 -8.31 7.83 7.41
CA GLY A 62 -9.21 7.70 6.28
C GLY A 62 -8.70 8.47 5.06
N GLY A 63 -9.39 8.32 3.94
CA GLY A 63 -9.11 9.05 2.71
C GLY A 63 -10.35 9.12 1.83
N PHE A 64 -10.24 9.87 0.74
CA PHE A 64 -11.20 9.78 -0.35
C PHE A 64 -10.56 10.20 -1.68
N ALA A 65 -11.06 9.61 -2.76
CA ALA A 65 -10.76 9.99 -4.13
C ALA A 65 -12.07 10.40 -4.83
N ILE A 66 -12.18 11.68 -5.17
CA ILE A 66 -13.28 12.17 -6.00
C ILE A 66 -12.88 11.94 -7.46
N THR A 67 -13.69 11.17 -8.17
CA THR A 67 -13.48 10.87 -9.59
C THR A 67 -14.67 11.36 -10.42
N ARG A 68 -14.44 11.57 -11.72
CA ARG A 68 -15.47 11.91 -12.69
C ARG A 68 -15.40 10.95 -13.87
N GLY A 69 -16.50 10.25 -14.13
CA GLY A 69 -16.57 9.20 -15.15
C GLY A 69 -15.81 7.94 -14.74
N GLY A 70 -15.59 7.05 -15.71
CA GLY A 70 -15.02 5.72 -15.48
C GLY A 70 -16.04 4.70 -14.98
N SER A 71 -15.60 3.46 -14.80
CA SER A 71 -16.43 2.36 -14.31
C SER A 71 -16.51 2.38 -12.79
N ARG A 72 -17.66 2.77 -12.23
CA ARG A 72 -17.86 2.81 -10.76
C ARG A 72 -17.56 1.48 -10.08
N PHE A 73 -17.97 0.36 -10.69
CA PHE A 73 -17.69 -0.97 -10.17
C PHE A 73 -16.17 -1.21 -10.00
N LEU A 74 -15.39 -0.91 -11.05
CA LEU A 74 -13.94 -1.09 -11.01
C LEU A 74 -13.25 -0.09 -10.10
N ILE A 75 -13.72 1.17 -10.07
CA ILE A 75 -13.20 2.19 -9.18
C ILE A 75 -13.35 1.75 -7.73
N LEU A 76 -14.57 1.43 -7.28
CA LEU A 76 -14.83 1.03 -5.89
C LEU A 76 -14.11 -0.26 -5.50
N THR A 77 -13.98 -1.22 -6.42
CA THR A 77 -13.20 -2.44 -6.18
C THR A 77 -11.69 -2.17 -6.07
N ALA A 78 -11.19 -1.16 -6.77
CA ALA A 78 -9.76 -0.90 -6.88
C ALA A 78 -9.12 -0.37 -5.60
N GLY A 79 -9.86 0.25 -4.68
CA GLY A 79 -9.29 0.77 -3.43
C GLY A 79 -8.54 -0.31 -2.66
N TYR A 80 -9.28 -1.29 -2.15
CA TYR A 80 -8.71 -2.39 -1.36
C TYR A 80 -7.82 -3.30 -2.22
N LEU A 81 -8.32 -3.80 -3.36
CA LEU A 81 -7.57 -4.78 -4.15
C LEU A 81 -6.38 -4.15 -4.87
N GLY A 82 -6.50 -2.93 -5.35
CA GLY A 82 -5.42 -2.22 -6.03
C GLY A 82 -4.30 -1.81 -5.08
N SER A 83 -4.62 -1.31 -3.87
CA SER A 83 -3.60 -1.02 -2.86
C SER A 83 -2.84 -2.29 -2.43
N MET A 84 -3.54 -3.41 -2.27
CA MET A 84 -2.94 -4.72 -2.03
C MET A 84 -1.97 -5.12 -3.14
N LEU A 85 -2.36 -4.95 -4.40
CA LEU A 85 -1.51 -5.27 -5.56
C LEU A 85 -0.29 -4.37 -5.65
N ILE A 86 -0.42 -3.08 -5.34
CA ILE A 86 0.73 -2.15 -5.27
C ILE A 86 1.68 -2.61 -4.15
N GLY A 87 1.16 -2.92 -2.95
CA GLY A 87 1.96 -3.43 -1.83
C GLY A 87 2.70 -4.73 -2.16
N ALA A 88 2.00 -5.67 -2.79
CA ALA A 88 2.56 -6.91 -3.30
C ALA A 88 3.68 -6.64 -4.32
N ALA A 89 3.46 -5.74 -5.27
CA ALA A 89 4.45 -5.38 -6.28
C ALA A 89 5.72 -4.79 -5.65
N LEU A 90 5.59 -3.86 -4.70
CA LEU A 90 6.74 -3.27 -4.00
C LEU A 90 7.55 -4.34 -3.25
N LEU A 91 6.88 -5.27 -2.56
CA LEU A 91 7.55 -6.37 -1.87
C LEU A 91 8.27 -7.31 -2.84
N LEU A 92 7.60 -7.71 -3.93
CA LEU A 92 8.17 -8.62 -4.92
C LEU A 92 9.36 -7.99 -5.65
N ILE A 93 9.30 -6.70 -5.98
CA ILE A 93 10.41 -5.95 -6.56
C ILE A 93 11.62 -6.00 -5.63
N ALA A 94 11.43 -5.75 -4.34
CA ALA A 94 12.51 -5.82 -3.36
C ALA A 94 13.06 -7.25 -3.19
N LEU A 95 12.19 -8.26 -3.20
CA LEU A 95 12.63 -9.66 -3.02
C LEU A 95 13.33 -10.25 -4.24
N ARG A 96 12.98 -9.82 -5.45
CA ARG A 96 13.34 -10.52 -6.70
C ARG A 96 14.17 -9.71 -7.66
N THR A 97 14.25 -8.39 -7.48
CA THR A 97 14.95 -7.52 -8.41
C THR A 97 16.01 -6.70 -7.67
N SER A 98 16.54 -5.72 -8.38
CA SER A 98 17.56 -4.82 -7.84
C SER A 98 17.23 -3.37 -8.22
N ALA A 99 15.95 -3.13 -8.55
CA ALA A 99 15.40 -1.88 -9.03
C ALA A 99 14.94 -0.96 -7.89
N ASP A 100 15.35 -1.22 -6.65
CA ASP A 100 14.80 -0.60 -5.43
C ASP A 100 14.89 0.92 -5.45
N ARG A 101 16.06 1.46 -5.83
CA ARG A 101 16.27 2.91 -5.95
C ARG A 101 15.40 3.53 -7.04
N LEU A 102 15.24 2.83 -8.17
CA LEU A 102 14.40 3.31 -9.27
C LEU A 102 12.93 3.34 -8.84
N VAL A 103 12.45 2.25 -8.23
CA VAL A 103 11.05 2.12 -7.80
C VAL A 103 10.72 3.06 -6.66
N MET A 104 11.62 3.23 -5.68
CA MET A 104 11.49 4.25 -4.63
C MET A 104 11.39 5.66 -5.24
N GLY A 105 12.27 5.98 -6.19
CA GLY A 105 12.27 7.27 -6.87
C GLY A 105 10.98 7.50 -7.69
N LEU A 106 10.58 6.53 -8.51
CA LEU A 106 9.35 6.60 -9.31
C LEU A 106 8.11 6.77 -8.44
N PHE A 107 8.02 6.01 -7.33
CA PHE A 107 6.88 6.11 -6.42
C PHE A 107 6.84 7.48 -5.73
N GLY A 108 7.99 8.02 -5.33
CA GLY A 108 8.11 9.40 -4.84
C GLY A 108 7.69 10.45 -5.88
N ILE A 109 8.11 10.31 -7.15
CA ILE A 109 7.70 11.21 -8.24
C ILE A 109 6.19 11.15 -8.44
N ILE A 110 5.61 9.95 -8.54
CA ILE A 110 4.16 9.76 -8.71
C ILE A 110 3.42 10.42 -7.55
N MET A 111 3.88 10.21 -6.31
CA MET A 111 3.28 10.82 -5.12
C MET A 111 3.29 12.34 -5.20
N LEU A 112 4.42 12.95 -5.59
CA LEU A 112 4.51 14.41 -5.73
C LEU A 112 3.66 14.95 -6.87
N LEU A 113 3.61 14.27 -8.02
CA LEU A 113 2.74 14.68 -9.13
C LEU A 113 1.27 14.64 -8.72
N VAL A 114 0.84 13.55 -8.08
CA VAL A 114 -0.54 13.45 -7.56
C VAL A 114 -0.83 14.53 -6.53
N THR A 115 0.14 14.82 -5.66
CA THR A 115 0.02 15.90 -4.66
C THR A 115 -0.21 17.26 -5.32
N VAL A 116 0.62 17.62 -6.31
CA VAL A 116 0.50 18.90 -7.02
C VAL A 116 -0.85 18.99 -7.76
N PHE A 117 -1.23 17.94 -8.49
CA PHE A 117 -2.39 18.00 -9.36
C PHE A 117 -3.73 17.78 -8.66
N TYR A 118 -3.80 17.00 -7.59
CA TYR A 118 -5.07 16.53 -7.03
C TYR A 118 -5.26 16.72 -5.53
N VAL A 119 -4.23 17.10 -4.77
CA VAL A 119 -4.36 17.30 -3.32
C VAL A 119 -4.53 18.80 -3.02
N ARG A 120 -5.48 19.15 -2.16
CA ARG A 120 -5.79 20.55 -1.80
C ARG A 120 -5.77 20.85 -0.31
N GLU A 121 -6.06 19.85 0.53
CA GLU A 121 -6.06 20.01 1.98
C GLU A 121 -4.64 20.03 2.58
N LEU A 122 -4.46 20.79 3.66
CA LEU A 122 -3.13 21.02 4.26
C LEU A 122 -2.47 19.73 4.76
N PHE A 123 -3.23 18.88 5.46
CA PHE A 123 -2.69 17.63 6.01
C PHE A 123 -2.14 16.68 4.92
N PRO A 124 -2.93 16.25 3.92
CA PRO A 124 -2.41 15.40 2.86
C PRO A 124 -1.34 16.12 2.02
N LEU A 125 -1.44 17.44 1.82
CA LEU A 125 -0.43 18.21 1.10
C LEU A 125 0.94 18.09 1.78
N VAL A 126 1.00 18.33 3.09
CA VAL A 126 2.25 18.24 3.87
C VAL A 126 2.73 16.79 3.91
N PHE A 127 1.86 15.85 4.26
CA PHE A 127 2.23 14.44 4.38
C PHE A 127 2.77 13.88 3.06
N CYS A 128 2.05 14.06 1.96
CA CYS A 128 2.44 13.53 0.66
C CYS A 128 3.67 14.23 0.08
N SER A 129 3.82 15.55 0.29
CA SER A 129 5.02 16.28 -0.13
C SER A 129 6.26 15.83 0.62
N VAL A 130 6.18 15.75 1.96
CA VAL A 130 7.31 15.31 2.79
C VAL A 130 7.69 13.87 2.48
N THR A 131 6.69 12.98 2.34
CA THR A 131 6.92 11.56 2.05
C THR A 131 7.50 11.38 0.65
N GLY A 132 6.95 12.04 -0.36
CA GLY A 132 7.45 11.98 -1.73
C GLY A 132 8.89 12.51 -1.87
N LEU A 133 9.20 13.64 -1.20
CA LEU A 133 10.57 14.17 -1.14
C LEU A 133 11.52 13.25 -0.37
N ALA A 134 11.06 12.63 0.73
CA ALA A 134 11.85 11.66 1.47
C ALA A 134 12.16 10.41 0.63
N MET A 135 11.21 9.94 -0.19
CA MET A 135 11.41 8.84 -1.13
C MET A 135 12.42 9.20 -2.22
N LEU A 136 12.35 10.42 -2.78
CA LEU A 136 13.35 10.91 -3.74
C LEU A 136 14.74 11.02 -3.12
N ALA A 137 14.83 11.55 -1.89
CA ALA A 137 16.07 11.63 -1.14
C ALA A 137 16.64 10.24 -0.85
N ALA A 138 15.79 9.29 -0.43
CA ALA A 138 16.18 7.90 -0.21
C ALA A 138 16.72 7.26 -1.49
N ALA A 139 16.02 7.44 -2.62
CA ALA A 139 16.45 6.95 -3.92
C ALA A 139 17.79 7.56 -4.36
N ARG A 140 18.05 8.83 -4.05
CA ARG A 140 19.26 9.56 -4.49
C ARG A 140 20.47 9.34 -3.59
N PHE A 141 20.27 9.30 -2.27
CA PHE A 141 21.35 9.37 -1.27
C PHE A 141 21.55 8.08 -0.47
N LEU A 142 20.52 7.25 -0.30
CA LEU A 142 20.64 6.02 0.48
C LEU A 142 21.07 4.85 -0.39
N SER A 143 21.66 3.84 0.27
CA SER A 143 22.12 2.62 -0.41
C SER A 143 20.94 1.82 -0.95
N ARG A 144 21.23 0.88 -1.85
CA ARG A 144 20.21 -0.02 -2.41
C ARG A 144 19.55 -0.86 -1.31
N GLU A 145 20.33 -1.35 -0.36
CA GLU A 145 19.87 -2.17 0.76
C GLU A 145 18.89 -1.42 1.65
N ILE A 146 19.09 -0.12 1.85
CA ILE A 146 18.15 0.71 2.63
C ILE A 146 16.85 0.92 1.85
N ASN A 147 16.92 1.17 0.54
CA ASN A 147 15.74 1.30 -0.31
C ASN A 147 14.95 -0.03 -0.38
N ASP A 148 15.64 -1.15 -0.57
CA ASP A 148 15.06 -2.49 -0.52
C ASP A 148 14.34 -2.73 0.82
N MET A 149 15.00 -2.44 1.95
CA MET A 149 14.41 -2.60 3.27
C MET A 149 13.15 -1.75 3.44
N ALA A 150 13.19 -0.50 2.99
CA ALA A 150 12.04 0.39 3.04
C ALA A 150 10.87 -0.13 2.17
N LEU A 151 11.13 -0.59 0.95
CA LEU A 151 10.11 -1.19 0.09
C LEU A 151 9.49 -2.45 0.70
N ARG A 152 10.29 -3.27 1.40
CA ARG A 152 9.78 -4.45 2.14
C ARG A 152 8.88 -4.05 3.29
N VAL A 153 9.25 -3.03 4.06
CA VAL A 153 8.43 -2.50 5.15
C VAL A 153 7.11 -1.96 4.62
N ILE A 154 7.14 -1.15 3.55
CA ILE A 154 5.94 -0.59 2.92
C ILE A 154 5.05 -1.72 2.37
N GLY A 155 5.64 -2.62 1.57
CA GLY A 155 4.92 -3.73 0.96
C GLY A 155 4.31 -4.69 1.98
N LEU A 156 5.07 -5.11 2.99
CA LEU A 156 4.54 -5.95 4.08
C LEU A 156 3.45 -5.25 4.88
N THR A 157 3.63 -3.96 5.18
CA THR A 157 2.59 -3.21 5.90
C THR A 157 1.30 -3.20 5.11
N SER A 158 1.34 -2.93 3.80
CA SER A 158 0.16 -2.98 2.93
C SER A 158 -0.49 -4.37 2.91
N LEU A 159 0.30 -5.44 2.77
CA LEU A 159 -0.20 -6.82 2.76
C LEU A 159 -0.87 -7.25 4.07
N ILE A 160 -0.49 -6.65 5.20
CA ILE A 160 -1.11 -6.89 6.53
C ILE A 160 -2.31 -5.96 6.74
N TYR A 161 -2.17 -4.70 6.36
CA TYR A 161 -3.17 -3.65 6.58
C TYR A 161 -4.44 -3.94 5.79
N VAL A 162 -4.34 -4.25 4.50
CA VAL A 162 -5.53 -4.36 3.63
C VAL A 162 -6.53 -5.43 4.10
N PRO A 163 -6.14 -6.69 4.43
CA PRO A 163 -7.10 -7.66 4.95
C PRO A 163 -7.76 -7.22 6.26
N TYR A 164 -7.01 -6.56 7.14
CA TYR A 164 -7.53 -6.00 8.39
C TYR A 164 -8.55 -4.89 8.12
N ASP A 165 -8.22 -3.98 7.20
CA ASP A 165 -9.06 -2.84 6.81
C ASP A 165 -10.36 -3.30 6.13
N ILE A 166 -10.28 -4.28 5.22
CA ILE A 166 -11.47 -4.91 4.63
C ILE A 166 -12.35 -5.50 5.74
N PHE A 167 -11.78 -6.27 6.66
CA PHE A 167 -12.57 -6.87 7.74
C PHE A 167 -13.24 -5.79 8.60
N ASP A 168 -12.49 -4.77 9.02
CA ASP A 168 -13.01 -3.71 9.89
C ASP A 168 -14.10 -2.88 9.22
N ASP A 169 -13.89 -2.43 7.97
CA ASP A 169 -14.78 -1.53 7.27
C ASP A 169 -16.01 -2.22 6.66
N THR A 170 -15.84 -3.44 6.16
CA THR A 170 -16.85 -4.08 5.31
C THR A 170 -17.61 -5.19 6.02
N ILE A 171 -17.05 -5.74 7.10
CA ILE A 171 -17.66 -6.83 7.87
C ILE A 171 -18.04 -6.33 9.27
N ALA A 172 -17.05 -5.92 10.07
CA ALA A 172 -17.28 -5.49 11.46
C ALA A 172 -18.13 -4.21 11.52
N ARG A 173 -17.90 -3.27 10.61
CA ARG A 173 -18.61 -1.98 10.51
C ARG A 173 -19.38 -1.84 9.19
N SER A 174 -19.96 -2.93 8.71
CA SER A 174 -20.67 -3.03 7.42
C SER A 174 -21.78 -2.00 7.15
N GLY A 175 -22.28 -1.31 8.19
CA GLY A 175 -23.25 -0.22 8.07
C GLY A 175 -22.65 1.18 7.83
N LEU A 176 -21.32 1.33 7.94
CA LEU A 176 -20.63 2.57 7.59
C LEU A 176 -20.38 2.65 6.08
N ARG A 177 -20.25 3.88 5.56
CA ARG A 177 -20.07 4.15 4.14
C ARG A 177 -18.63 3.83 3.69
N SER A 178 -18.36 2.55 3.41
CA SER A 178 -17.14 2.03 2.78
C SER A 178 -17.32 1.82 1.27
N ASP A 179 -16.25 1.45 0.56
CA ASP A 179 -16.35 1.09 -0.87
C ASP A 179 -17.30 -0.08 -1.12
N ALA A 180 -17.29 -1.07 -0.23
CA ALA A 180 -18.20 -2.20 -0.29
C ALA A 180 -19.66 -1.76 -0.09
N TYR A 181 -19.88 -0.79 0.80
CA TYR A 181 -21.20 -0.22 1.04
C TYR A 181 -21.70 0.53 -0.19
N MET A 182 -20.86 1.40 -0.76
CA MET A 182 -21.21 2.15 -1.97
C MET A 182 -21.46 1.22 -3.16
N LEU A 183 -20.69 0.14 -3.29
CA LEU A 183 -20.88 -0.83 -4.35
C LEU A 183 -22.14 -1.66 -4.15
N ALA A 184 -22.50 -2.01 -2.90
CA ALA A 184 -23.78 -2.63 -2.55
C ALA A 184 -24.97 -1.70 -2.85
N GLU A 185 -24.85 -0.41 -2.55
CA GLU A 185 -25.88 0.60 -2.85
C GLU A 185 -26.11 0.75 -4.35
N GLU A 186 -25.04 0.72 -5.16
CA GLU A 186 -25.11 0.94 -6.61
C GLU A 186 -25.44 -0.34 -7.42
N PHE A 187 -24.91 -1.50 -7.03
CA PHE A 187 -24.99 -2.76 -7.80
C PHE A 187 -25.80 -3.87 -7.12
N GLY A 188 -26.25 -3.62 -5.89
CA GLY A 188 -27.02 -4.58 -5.09
C GLY A 188 -26.18 -5.59 -4.30
N GLY A 189 -26.87 -6.41 -3.51
CA GLY A 189 -26.26 -7.32 -2.55
C GLY A 189 -25.89 -6.64 -1.21
N PRO A 190 -25.55 -7.39 -0.16
CA PRO A 190 -25.14 -6.82 1.12
C PRO A 190 -23.66 -6.39 1.10
N THR A 191 -23.29 -5.35 1.84
CA THR A 191 -21.89 -4.90 2.04
C THR A 191 -20.94 -6.06 2.37
N ILE A 192 -21.38 -6.96 3.26
CA ILE A 192 -20.60 -8.11 3.74
C ILE A 192 -20.27 -9.08 2.59
N PHE A 193 -21.13 -9.20 1.57
CA PHE A 193 -20.84 -10.06 0.42
C PHE A 193 -19.63 -9.55 -0.38
N TRP A 194 -19.63 -8.27 -0.71
CA TRP A 194 -18.52 -7.64 -1.44
C TRP A 194 -17.24 -7.61 -0.59
N GLY A 195 -17.37 -7.23 0.68
CA GLY A 195 -16.30 -7.28 1.66
C GLY A 195 -15.68 -8.67 1.83
N GLY A 196 -16.51 -9.69 1.99
CA GLY A 196 -16.07 -11.08 2.11
C GLY A 196 -15.37 -11.59 0.85
N LEU A 197 -15.87 -11.23 -0.33
CA LEU A 197 -15.22 -11.56 -1.60
C LEU A 197 -13.82 -10.93 -1.69
N TRP A 198 -13.70 -9.64 -1.39
CA TRP A 198 -12.40 -8.95 -1.39
C TRP A 198 -11.46 -9.47 -0.32
N LEU A 199 -11.98 -9.85 0.85
CA LEU A 199 -11.19 -10.47 1.91
C LEU A 199 -10.58 -11.79 1.43
N VAL A 200 -11.38 -12.67 0.80
CA VAL A 200 -10.88 -13.94 0.24
C VAL A 200 -9.82 -13.69 -0.83
N ILE A 201 -10.04 -12.73 -1.72
CA ILE A 201 -9.06 -12.36 -2.75
C ILE A 201 -7.77 -11.84 -2.11
N SER A 202 -7.87 -10.95 -1.12
CA SER A 202 -6.69 -10.38 -0.45
C SER A 202 -5.86 -11.46 0.26
N LEU A 203 -6.51 -12.42 0.93
CA LEU A 203 -5.84 -13.57 1.53
C LEU A 203 -5.20 -14.48 0.47
N GLY A 204 -5.85 -14.64 -0.68
CA GLY A 204 -5.27 -15.34 -1.84
C GLY A 204 -3.99 -14.67 -2.35
N VAL A 205 -4.01 -13.34 -2.53
CA VAL A 205 -2.83 -12.56 -2.95
C VAL A 205 -1.71 -12.67 -1.91
N LEU A 206 -2.03 -12.54 -0.62
CA LEU A 206 -1.08 -12.72 0.46
C LEU A 206 -0.44 -14.12 0.42
N TYR A 207 -1.26 -15.17 0.29
CA TYR A 207 -0.77 -16.54 0.17
C TYR A 207 0.16 -16.71 -1.03
N LEU A 208 -0.22 -16.21 -2.21
CA LEU A 208 0.61 -16.29 -3.42
C LEU A 208 1.93 -15.53 -3.25
N CYS A 209 1.93 -14.35 -2.62
CA CYS A 209 3.14 -13.59 -2.31
C CYS A 209 4.07 -14.35 -1.36
N LEU A 210 3.54 -15.00 -0.33
CA LEU A 210 4.35 -15.78 0.60
C LEU A 210 4.87 -17.07 -0.04
N ARG A 211 4.04 -17.75 -0.83
CA ARG A 211 4.34 -19.04 -1.49
C ARG A 211 5.36 -18.89 -2.61
N TYR A 212 5.18 -17.89 -3.47
CA TYR A 212 5.95 -17.72 -4.71
C TYR A 212 6.86 -16.49 -4.68
N GLY A 213 6.59 -15.51 -3.83
CA GLY A 213 7.42 -14.30 -3.73
C GLY A 213 8.70 -14.51 -2.93
N ILE A 214 8.63 -15.30 -1.86
CA ILE A 214 9.79 -15.59 -1.00
C ILE A 214 10.67 -16.65 -1.67
N GLY A 215 11.92 -16.29 -2.01
CA GLY A 215 12.93 -17.21 -2.54
C GLY A 215 13.58 -18.07 -1.44
N GLU A 216 14.71 -18.71 -1.72
CA GLU A 216 15.41 -19.55 -0.72
C GLU A 216 15.91 -18.78 0.52
N SER A 217 16.22 -17.50 0.34
CA SER A 217 16.58 -16.56 1.40
C SER A 217 16.02 -15.19 1.06
N SER A 218 15.41 -14.55 2.05
CA SER A 218 14.97 -13.17 1.93
C SER A 218 15.88 -12.20 2.68
N ASN A 219 16.89 -12.66 3.40
CA ASN A 219 17.75 -11.74 4.14
C ASN A 219 18.68 -10.95 3.19
N LEU A 220 18.67 -9.63 3.34
CA LEU A 220 19.68 -8.74 2.79
C LEU A 220 21.05 -9.05 3.37
N LYS A 221 22.03 -9.18 2.47
CA LYS A 221 23.45 -9.25 2.82
C LYS A 221 24.01 -7.85 2.75
N PHE A 222 24.07 -7.15 3.88
CA PHE A 222 24.83 -5.90 3.96
C PHE A 222 26.30 -6.24 3.67
N ARG A 223 26.77 -5.90 2.47
CA ARG A 223 28.17 -6.07 2.13
C ARG A 223 28.95 -5.18 3.10
N LYS A 224 29.79 -5.78 3.96
CA LYS A 224 30.75 -5.02 4.77
C LYS A 224 31.45 -4.09 3.78
N ALA A 225 31.36 -2.78 4.02
CA ALA A 225 32.17 -1.82 3.30
C ALA A 225 33.60 -2.36 3.33
N ALA A 226 34.17 -2.64 2.16
CA ALA A 226 35.58 -2.91 2.06
C ALA A 226 36.27 -1.72 2.72
N ARG A 227 36.98 -1.98 3.82
CA ARG A 227 37.95 -1.04 4.34
C ARG A 227 39.09 -1.05 3.34
N ASP A 228 39.04 -0.13 2.39
CA ASP A 228 40.18 0.26 1.58
C ASP A 228 40.70 1.60 2.12
#